data_AF-A0AAU3UG71-F1
#
_entry.id   AF-A0AAU3UG71-F1
#
_cell.length_a   1.000
_cell.length_b   1.000
_cell.length_c   1.000
_cell.angle_alpha   90.00
_cell.angle_beta   90.00
_cell.angle_gamma   90.00
#
_symmetry.space_group_name_H-M   'P 1'
#
loop_
_entity.id
_entity.type
_entity.pdbx_description
1 polymer ?
#
loop_
_entity_poly.entity_id
_entity_poly.type
_entity_poly.pdbx_seq_one_letter_code
_entity_poly.pdbx_strand_id
1 'polypeptide(L)'
;MSARGVAIVAACCGLAALSAAPSAHADPDHGVTMLGGCGRGGVLTGTVVPGSGSAGQGVHREADLWDCSSPLLPGIVSGHFTADLPWLGFDPPGRVTIAWSDGSVSTATAYPNALWGITDGPGAGHALRLNLAIEMTGKWYYTGGSMPVSSATFLQ
;
A
#
# COMPACT_ATOMS: atom_id res chain seq x y z
N MET A 1 49.68 33.72 59.40
CA MET A 1 49.82 32.27 59.69
C MET A 1 48.97 31.55 58.65
N SER A 2 49.46 31.26 57.44
CA SER A 2 50.32 30.14 56.98
C SER A 2 49.88 28.73 57.43
N ALA A 3 49.20 28.07 56.48
CA ALA A 3 49.13 26.66 56.07
C ALA A 3 49.33 25.48 57.07
N ARG A 4 48.45 24.49 56.90
CA ARG A 4 48.63 23.01 56.80
C ARG A 4 47.28 22.36 57.12
N GLY A 5 46.71 21.40 56.41
CA GLY A 5 47.16 20.45 55.40
C GLY A 5 46.24 19.21 55.53
N VAL A 6 46.40 18.26 54.61
CA VAL A 6 45.84 16.89 54.60
C VAL A 6 44.51 16.72 53.84
N ALA A 7 44.65 16.18 52.63
CA ALA A 7 43.64 15.49 51.84
C ALA A 7 43.18 14.19 52.52
N ILE A 8 42.05 13.60 52.07
CA ILE A 8 41.90 12.17 51.72
C ILE A 8 40.39 11.83 51.49
N VAL A 9 40.18 10.95 50.50
CA VAL A 9 39.02 10.11 50.11
C VAL A 9 37.95 10.68 49.17
N ALA A 10 38.00 10.12 47.97
CA ALA A 10 36.95 10.08 46.97
C ALA A 10 35.78 9.18 47.38
N ALA A 11 34.55 9.59 47.06
CA ALA A 11 33.42 8.67 46.95
C ALA A 11 32.68 8.94 45.64
N CYS A 12 32.89 8.03 44.69
CA CYS A 12 32.10 7.87 43.49
C CYS A 12 30.62 7.73 43.82
N CYS A 13 29.75 8.43 43.10
CA CYS A 13 28.42 7.96 42.72
C CYS A 13 27.96 8.77 41.50
N GLY A 14 28.03 8.14 40.33
CA GLY A 14 27.59 8.70 39.07
C GLY A 14 26.08 8.94 39.08
N LEU A 15 25.68 10.18 38.82
CA LEU A 15 24.36 10.49 38.30
C LEU A 15 24.44 10.35 36.79
N ALA A 16 24.01 9.19 36.30
CA ALA A 16 23.70 8.98 34.90
C ALA A 16 22.70 10.06 34.47
N ALA A 17 23.15 10.98 33.62
CA ALA A 17 22.25 11.86 32.90
C ALA A 17 21.31 10.97 32.07
N LEU A 18 20.03 10.95 32.44
CA LEU A 18 18.97 10.46 31.55
C LEU A 18 18.85 11.47 30.41
N SER A 19 19.78 11.43 29.46
CA SER A 19 19.53 11.90 28.11
C SER A 19 18.50 10.96 27.50
N ALA A 20 17.24 11.41 27.47
CA ALA A 20 16.19 10.81 26.67
C ALA A 20 16.69 10.72 25.23
N ALA A 21 17.11 9.53 24.81
CA ALA A 21 17.34 9.26 23.41
C ALA A 21 16.01 9.49 22.68
N PRO A 22 15.98 10.22 21.55
CA PRO A 22 14.80 10.20 20.71
C PRO A 22 14.54 8.74 20.36
N SER A 23 13.33 8.28 20.64
CA SER A 23 12.85 6.98 20.18
C SER A 23 12.90 7.02 18.66
N ALA A 24 13.99 6.52 18.08
CA ALA A 24 14.04 6.15 16.68
C ALA A 24 13.03 5.02 16.51
N HIS A 25 11.82 5.37 16.09
CA HIS A 25 10.95 4.40 15.45
C HIS A 25 11.75 3.86 14.27
N ALA A 26 12.01 2.55 14.28
CA ALA A 26 12.55 1.87 13.13
C ALA A 26 11.53 2.05 12.00
N ASP A 27 11.86 2.93 11.06
CA ASP A 27 11.15 3.11 9.81
C ASP A 27 11.39 1.85 8.95
N PRO A 28 10.36 1.02 8.70
CA PRO A 28 10.53 -0.19 7.91
C PRO A 28 10.84 0.08 6.42
N ASP A 29 10.85 1.34 5.97
CA ASP A 29 10.97 1.69 4.54
C ASP A 29 12.37 2.14 4.08
N HIS A 30 13.43 1.68 4.75
CA HIS A 30 14.82 1.90 4.30
C HIS A 30 15.14 1.09 3.02
N GLY A 31 14.58 1.54 1.89
CA GLY A 31 14.82 0.99 0.56
C GLY A 31 13.74 1.30 -0.47
N VAL A 32 12.54 1.71 -0.05
CA VAL A 32 11.45 2.06 -0.96
C VAL A 32 11.47 3.58 -1.12
N THR A 33 11.88 4.06 -2.30
CA THR A 33 11.63 5.46 -2.66
C THR A 33 10.11 5.64 -2.58
N MET A 34 9.60 6.47 -1.67
CA MET A 34 8.16 6.66 -1.51
C MET A 34 7.58 7.27 -2.79
N LEU A 35 7.07 6.43 -3.69
CA LEU A 35 6.46 6.82 -4.96
C LEU A 35 5.06 7.43 -4.76
N GLY A 36 4.64 7.67 -3.53
CA GLY A 36 3.32 8.18 -3.20
C GLY A 36 2.21 7.21 -3.59
N GLY A 37 1.03 7.76 -3.89
CA GLY A 37 -0.16 6.99 -4.21
C GLY A 37 -1.41 7.77 -3.88
N CYS A 38 -2.50 7.09 -3.53
CA CYS A 38 -3.78 7.72 -3.19
C CYS A 38 -4.05 7.57 -1.70
N GLY A 39 -4.28 8.71 -1.04
CA GLY A 39 -4.43 8.76 0.42
C GLY A 39 -5.72 8.12 0.94
N ARG A 40 -6.74 7.96 0.09
CA ARG A 40 -8.02 7.35 0.44
C ARG A 40 -8.53 6.45 -0.68
N GLY A 41 -9.28 5.42 -0.30
CA GLY A 41 -10.04 4.60 -1.22
C GLY A 41 -11.47 4.35 -0.75
N GLY A 42 -12.30 3.92 -1.69
CA GLY A 42 -13.69 3.56 -1.44
C GLY A 42 -13.81 2.13 -0.90
N VAL A 43 -14.98 1.55 -1.11
CA VAL A 43 -15.16 0.12 -0.91
C VAL A 43 -14.79 -0.59 -2.21
N LEU A 44 -13.84 -1.52 -2.13
CA LEU A 44 -13.55 -2.45 -3.21
C LEU A 44 -14.67 -3.48 -3.24
N THR A 45 -15.63 -3.25 -4.14
CA THR A 45 -16.80 -4.11 -4.28
C THR A 45 -16.42 -5.39 -5.01
N GLY A 46 -17.19 -6.45 -4.79
CA GLY A 46 -17.03 -7.71 -5.50
C GLY A 46 -18.38 -8.21 -5.99
N THR A 47 -18.55 -8.28 -7.31
CA THR A 47 -19.75 -8.84 -7.92
C THR A 47 -19.39 -10.13 -8.63
N VAL A 48 -20.03 -11.23 -8.24
CA VAL A 48 -19.86 -12.51 -8.93
C VAL A 48 -20.53 -12.40 -10.30
N VAL A 49 -19.76 -12.61 -11.36
CA VAL A 49 -20.22 -12.66 -12.74
C VAL A 49 -20.48 -14.13 -13.08
N PRO A 50 -21.74 -14.55 -13.33
CA PRO A 50 -22.02 -15.94 -13.69
C PRO A 50 -21.35 -16.30 -15.03
N GLY A 51 -20.61 -17.41 -15.04
CA GLY A 51 -20.14 -18.05 -16.27
C GLY A 51 -21.17 -19.05 -16.80
N SER A 52 -21.10 -19.37 -18.09
CA SER A 52 -21.87 -20.48 -18.68
C SER A 52 -20.98 -21.73 -18.80
N GLY A 53 -21.40 -22.86 -18.21
CA GLY A 53 -20.71 -24.15 -18.34
C GLY A 53 -19.44 -24.28 -17.49
N SER A 54 -18.41 -24.96 -18.00
CA SER A 54 -17.12 -25.19 -17.32
C SER A 54 -16.22 -23.95 -17.22
N ALA A 55 -16.59 -22.86 -17.90
CA ALA A 55 -16.04 -21.54 -17.63
C ALA A 55 -16.55 -21.15 -16.25
N GLY A 56 -15.69 -21.27 -15.23
CA GLY A 56 -16.02 -20.90 -13.86
C GLY A 56 -16.60 -19.48 -13.79
N GLN A 57 -17.17 -19.16 -12.63
CA GLN A 57 -17.68 -17.82 -12.37
C GLN A 57 -16.55 -16.77 -12.55
N GLY A 58 -16.87 -15.48 -12.59
CA GLY A 58 -15.89 -14.40 -12.52
C GLY A 58 -16.16 -13.55 -11.29
N VAL A 59 -15.22 -12.69 -10.91
CA VAL A 59 -15.50 -11.63 -9.93
C VAL A 59 -15.08 -10.30 -10.54
N HIS A 60 -16.07 -9.46 -10.81
CA HIS A 60 -15.85 -8.07 -11.16
C HIS A 60 -15.66 -7.26 -9.88
N ARG A 61 -14.64 -6.42 -9.84
CA ARG A 61 -14.36 -5.52 -8.72
C ARG A 61 -14.13 -4.11 -9.18
N GLU A 62 -14.55 -3.18 -8.35
CA GLU A 62 -14.35 -1.76 -8.56
C GLU A 62 -14.13 -1.02 -7.25
N ALA A 63 -13.36 0.06 -7.30
CA ALA A 63 -13.18 0.99 -6.19
C ALA A 63 -12.80 2.37 -6.73
N ASP A 64 -13.24 3.42 -6.06
CA ASP A 64 -12.72 4.76 -6.28
C ASP A 64 -11.50 5.03 -5.38
N LEU A 65 -10.58 5.83 -5.90
CA LEU A 65 -9.36 6.30 -5.22
C LEU A 65 -9.34 7.82 -5.24
N TRP A 66 -8.95 8.43 -4.12
CA TRP A 66 -8.88 9.89 -3.97
C TRP A 66 -7.60 10.33 -3.28
N ASP A 67 -7.37 11.64 -3.36
CA ASP A 67 -6.19 12.29 -2.81
C ASP A 67 -4.91 11.66 -3.35
N CYS A 68 -4.89 11.40 -4.65
CA CYS A 68 -3.72 10.88 -5.34
C CYS A 68 -2.64 11.96 -5.42
N SER A 69 -1.46 11.61 -4.91
CA SER A 69 -0.26 12.42 -4.90
C SER A 69 0.93 11.50 -5.10
N SER A 70 1.45 11.49 -6.33
CA SER A 70 2.58 10.66 -6.73
C SER A 70 3.35 11.37 -7.85
N PRO A 71 4.69 11.30 -7.88
CA PRO A 71 5.47 11.71 -9.05
C PRO A 71 5.11 10.92 -10.33
N LEU A 72 4.50 9.74 -10.21
CA LEU A 72 4.03 8.92 -11.33
C LEU A 72 2.68 9.39 -11.91
N LEU A 73 1.99 10.26 -11.18
CA LEU A 73 0.64 10.75 -11.48
C LEU A 73 0.60 12.30 -11.45
N PRO A 74 1.42 13.01 -12.26
CA PRO A 74 1.48 14.46 -12.21
C PRO A 74 0.14 15.10 -12.59
N GLY A 75 -0.50 15.77 -11.64
CA GLY A 75 -1.80 16.45 -11.84
C GLY A 75 -3.03 15.53 -11.78
N ILE A 76 -2.85 14.23 -11.57
CA ILE A 76 -3.95 13.27 -11.37
C ILE A 76 -4.24 13.16 -9.88
N VAL A 77 -5.49 13.40 -9.49
CA VAL A 77 -5.91 13.53 -8.07
C VAL A 77 -6.86 12.42 -7.61
N SER A 78 -7.41 11.66 -8.54
CA SER A 78 -8.30 10.53 -8.24
C SER A 78 -8.29 9.52 -9.39
N GLY A 79 -8.80 8.32 -9.15
CA GLY A 79 -9.00 7.31 -10.19
C GLY A 79 -10.07 6.30 -9.82
N HIS A 80 -10.64 5.66 -10.84
CA HIS A 80 -11.60 4.57 -10.71
C HIS A 80 -10.93 3.26 -11.13
N PHE A 81 -10.72 2.38 -10.16
CA PHE A 81 -10.12 1.07 -10.33
C PHE A 81 -11.18 0.05 -10.71
N THR A 82 -10.90 -0.80 -11.70
CA THR A 82 -11.72 -1.98 -12.03
C THR A 82 -10.86 -3.20 -12.30
N ALA A 83 -11.35 -4.39 -11.95
CA ALA A 83 -10.68 -5.67 -12.18
C ALA A 83 -11.65 -6.83 -12.41
N ASP A 84 -11.45 -7.60 -13.46
CA ASP A 84 -12.26 -8.78 -13.80
C ASP A 84 -11.54 -10.10 -13.52
N LEU A 85 -11.62 -10.64 -12.32
CA LEU A 85 -10.83 -11.82 -11.94
C LEU A 85 -11.51 -13.14 -12.35
N PRO A 86 -10.80 -14.08 -13.00
CA PRO A 86 -11.34 -15.41 -13.28
C PRO A 86 -11.44 -16.26 -12.01
N TRP A 87 -12.47 -17.09 -11.91
CA TRP A 87 -12.63 -18.06 -10.81
C TRP A 87 -11.61 -19.19 -10.89
N LEU A 88 -10.91 -19.43 -9.78
CA LEU A 88 -9.93 -20.53 -9.60
C LEU A 88 -8.77 -20.58 -10.63
N GLY A 89 -8.53 -19.49 -11.38
CA GLY A 89 -7.33 -19.34 -12.19
C GLY A 89 -6.23 -18.63 -11.41
N PHE A 90 -5.10 -19.31 -11.18
CA PHE A 90 -3.85 -18.66 -10.78
C PHE A 90 -3.04 -18.16 -12.01
N ASP A 91 -3.53 -18.42 -13.21
CA ASP A 91 -2.96 -17.95 -14.48
C ASP A 91 -3.19 -16.45 -14.69
N PRO A 92 -2.35 -15.78 -15.50
CA PRO A 92 -2.24 -14.34 -15.49
C PRO A 92 -3.57 -13.68 -15.83
N PRO A 93 -3.89 -12.59 -15.14
CA PRO A 93 -5.19 -12.43 -14.54
C PRO A 93 -6.05 -11.49 -15.37
N GLY A 94 -7.29 -11.37 -14.92
CA GLY A 94 -8.25 -10.35 -15.29
C GLY A 94 -7.70 -9.05 -15.81
N ARG A 95 -8.40 -8.47 -16.78
CA ARG A 95 -8.17 -7.10 -17.23
C ARG A 95 -8.36 -6.17 -16.02
N VAL A 96 -7.30 -5.50 -15.62
CA VAL A 96 -7.34 -4.45 -14.60
C VAL A 96 -7.17 -3.12 -15.30
N THR A 97 -8.05 -2.17 -15.01
CA THR A 97 -7.93 -0.80 -15.53
C THR A 97 -8.10 0.21 -14.41
N ILE A 98 -7.42 1.35 -14.56
CA ILE A 98 -7.60 2.50 -13.68
C ILE A 98 -7.86 3.70 -14.57
N ALA A 99 -9.08 4.22 -14.53
CA ALA A 99 -9.43 5.46 -15.22
C ALA A 99 -9.12 6.64 -14.30
N TRP A 100 -8.19 7.49 -14.70
CA TRP A 100 -7.71 8.61 -13.89
C TRP A 100 -8.53 9.87 -14.11
N SER A 101 -8.44 10.81 -13.16
CA SER A 101 -9.18 12.09 -13.17
C SER A 101 -8.89 12.98 -14.38
N ASP A 102 -7.74 12.80 -15.02
CA ASP A 102 -7.35 13.54 -16.23
C ASP A 102 -7.86 12.88 -17.53
N GLY A 103 -8.59 11.77 -17.42
CA GLY A 103 -9.12 11.00 -18.54
C GLY A 103 -8.16 9.95 -19.11
N SER A 104 -6.93 9.86 -18.60
CA SER A 104 -6.00 8.79 -18.97
C SER A 104 -6.40 7.46 -18.32
N VAL A 105 -5.89 6.34 -18.88
CA VAL A 105 -6.17 5.00 -18.37
C VAL A 105 -4.86 4.24 -18.19
N SER A 106 -4.70 3.62 -17.03
CA SER A 106 -3.66 2.61 -16.81
C SER A 106 -4.24 1.20 -16.97
N THR A 107 -3.45 0.29 -17.53
CA THR A 107 -3.75 -1.15 -17.51
C THR A 107 -2.76 -1.87 -16.62
N ALA A 108 -3.21 -2.94 -15.96
CA ALA A 108 -2.36 -3.68 -15.04
C ALA A 108 -2.61 -5.19 -15.09
N THR A 109 -1.64 -5.93 -14.58
CA THR A 109 -1.70 -7.36 -14.29
C THR A 109 -1.92 -7.51 -12.78
N ALA A 110 -2.91 -8.31 -12.39
CA ALA A 110 -3.12 -8.66 -10.97
C ALA A 110 -2.04 -9.60 -10.41
N TYR A 111 -1.72 -9.40 -9.15
CA TYR A 111 -0.91 -10.31 -8.35
C TYR A 111 -1.63 -10.57 -7.03
N PRO A 112 -1.17 -11.58 -6.28
CA PRO A 112 -1.69 -11.79 -4.94
C PRO A 112 -1.56 -10.54 -4.04
N ASN A 113 -2.43 -10.45 -3.04
CA ASN A 113 -2.41 -9.45 -1.97
C ASN A 113 -2.64 -8.00 -2.45
N ALA A 114 -3.64 -7.82 -3.31
CA ALA A 114 -4.07 -6.52 -3.83
C ALA A 114 -2.97 -5.73 -4.53
N LEU A 115 -2.03 -6.44 -5.15
CA LEU A 115 -0.91 -5.89 -5.90
C LEU A 115 -1.22 -5.93 -7.39
N TRP A 116 -0.95 -4.83 -8.10
CA TRP A 116 -1.32 -4.67 -9.51
C TRP A 116 -0.13 -4.08 -10.27
N GLY A 117 0.56 -4.88 -11.08
CA GLY A 117 1.69 -4.39 -11.88
C GLY A 117 1.18 -3.64 -13.11
N ILE A 118 1.44 -2.34 -13.18
CA ILE A 118 0.95 -1.47 -14.24
C ILE A 118 1.78 -1.71 -15.51
N THR A 119 1.10 -2.17 -16.54
CA THR A 119 1.70 -2.55 -17.83
C THR A 119 1.66 -1.44 -18.86
N ASP A 120 0.70 -0.51 -18.75
CA ASP A 120 0.57 0.63 -19.66
C ASP A 120 -0.13 1.81 -18.97
N GLY A 121 0.06 3.02 -19.50
CA GLY A 121 -0.50 4.27 -18.98
C GLY A 121 0.29 4.88 -17.82
N PRO A 122 -0.29 5.85 -17.09
CA PRO A 122 0.36 6.46 -15.94
C PRO A 122 0.81 5.43 -14.89
N GLY A 123 2.04 5.58 -14.40
CA GLY A 123 2.65 4.61 -13.48
C GLY A 123 3.10 3.29 -14.12
N ALA A 124 3.11 3.16 -15.46
CA ALA A 124 3.64 1.98 -16.13
C ALA A 124 5.06 1.61 -15.67
N GLY A 125 5.34 0.32 -15.59
CA GLY A 125 6.60 -0.24 -15.08
C GLY A 125 6.69 -0.30 -13.56
N HIS A 126 5.64 0.13 -12.84
CA HIS A 126 5.54 0.11 -11.38
C HIS A 126 4.34 -0.72 -10.96
N ALA A 127 4.26 -1.08 -9.68
CA ALA A 127 3.07 -1.73 -9.13
C ALA A 127 2.25 -0.76 -8.29
N LEU A 128 0.94 -0.93 -8.27
CA LEU A 128 0.03 -0.29 -7.32
C LEU A 128 -0.43 -1.34 -6.31
N ARG A 129 -0.27 -1.08 -5.02
CA ARG A 129 -0.86 -1.89 -3.95
C ARG A 129 -2.07 -1.16 -3.38
N LEU A 130 -3.24 -1.78 -3.40
CA LEU A 130 -4.38 -1.30 -2.61
C LEU A 130 -4.19 -1.77 -1.17
N ASN A 131 -4.04 -0.84 -0.24
CA ASN A 131 -3.95 -1.14 1.18
C ASN A 131 -5.38 -1.28 1.72
N LEU A 132 -5.77 -2.51 2.02
CA LEU A 132 -7.11 -2.84 2.48
C LEU A 132 -7.21 -2.76 4.01
N ALA A 133 -8.39 -2.44 4.53
CA ALA A 133 -8.63 -2.34 5.97
C ALA A 133 -8.56 -3.68 6.72
N ILE A 134 -8.64 -4.80 5.99
CA ILE A 134 -8.52 -6.16 6.50
C ILE A 134 -7.65 -6.99 5.56
N GLU A 135 -7.01 -8.02 6.11
CA GLU A 135 -6.13 -8.90 5.33
C GLU A 135 -6.90 -9.64 4.24
N MET A 136 -6.32 -9.65 3.04
CA MET A 136 -6.88 -10.35 1.90
C MET A 136 -6.61 -11.85 2.04
N THR A 137 -7.60 -12.60 2.52
CA THR A 137 -7.51 -14.07 2.52
C THR A 137 -7.66 -14.62 1.10
N GLY A 138 -7.16 -15.83 0.84
CA GLY A 138 -7.33 -16.50 -0.45
C GLY A 138 -8.79 -16.63 -0.91
N LYS A 139 -9.77 -16.56 0.02
CA LYS A 139 -11.21 -16.55 -0.28
C LYS A 139 -11.69 -15.31 -1.03
N TRP A 140 -10.95 -14.22 -0.94
CA TRP A 140 -11.34 -12.98 -1.58
C TRP A 140 -11.45 -13.14 -3.11
N TYR A 141 -10.49 -13.79 -3.77
CA TYR A 141 -10.42 -13.89 -5.24
C TYR A 141 -11.66 -14.50 -5.90
N TYR A 142 -12.40 -15.33 -5.17
CA TYR A 142 -13.56 -16.08 -5.68
C TYR A 142 -14.82 -15.83 -4.84
N THR A 143 -14.95 -14.66 -4.20
CA THR A 143 -16.20 -14.28 -3.52
C THR A 143 -16.62 -12.86 -3.89
N GLY A 144 -17.92 -12.58 -3.78
CA GLY A 144 -18.48 -11.22 -3.88
C GLY A 144 -18.24 -10.37 -2.60
N GLY A 145 -17.24 -10.73 -1.80
CA GLY A 145 -16.92 -10.01 -0.58
C GLY A 145 -16.37 -8.62 -0.91
N SER A 146 -16.92 -7.60 -0.27
CA SER A 146 -16.44 -6.22 -0.40
C SER A 146 -15.48 -5.87 0.73
N MET A 147 -14.49 -5.02 0.47
CA MET A 147 -13.49 -4.61 1.46
C MET A 147 -13.18 -3.11 1.37
N PRO A 148 -13.09 -2.38 2.49
CA PRO A 148 -12.65 -0.99 2.45
C PRO A 148 -11.18 -0.89 1.99
N VAL A 149 -10.93 0.03 1.07
CA VAL A 149 -9.58 0.44 0.67
C VAL A 149 -9.17 1.62 1.53
N SER A 150 -8.18 1.44 2.40
CA SER A 150 -7.67 2.52 3.24
C SER A 150 -6.87 3.53 2.41
N SER A 151 -6.05 3.04 1.49
CA SER A 151 -5.21 3.86 0.60
C SER A 151 -4.68 3.02 -0.56
N ALA A 152 -3.96 3.64 -1.49
CA ALA A 152 -3.19 2.95 -2.52
C ALA A 152 -1.75 3.48 -2.55
N THR A 153 -0.77 2.61 -2.80
CA THR A 153 0.66 2.97 -2.80
C THR A 153 1.35 2.45 -4.05
N PHE A 154 2.13 3.29 -4.72
CA PHE A 154 2.99 2.86 -5.80
C PHE A 154 4.27 2.23 -5.24
N LEU A 155 4.67 1.13 -5.87
CA LEU A 155 5.86 0.35 -5.55
C LEU A 155 6.73 0.23 -6.81
N GLN A 156 8.03 0.08 -6.60
CA GLN A 156 8.99 -0.13 -7.68
C GLN A 156 8.83 -1.51 -8.33
#